data_AF-A0AAE6ZKF7-F1
#
_entry.id   AF-A0AAE6ZKF7-F1
#
_cell.length_a   1.000
_cell.length_b   1.000
_cell.length_c   1.000
_cell.angle_alpha   90.00
_cell.angle_beta   90.00
_cell.angle_gamma   90.00
#
_symmetry.space_group_name_H-M   'P 1'
#
loop_
_entity.id
_entity.type
_entity.pdbx_description
1 polymer ?
#
loop_
_entity_poly.entity_id
_entity_poly.type
_entity_poly.pdbx_seq_one_letter_code
_entity_poly.pdbx_strand_id
1 'polypeptide(L)'
;MSPEIHYDQDYIEGLLQHSPEIIDDIYQRFASKEKRFILQKSGTVKDAAHIFEEALMDIYYYARRHPLQVSSFEPFLQLLCKRIWERELERRGQRIAGMEAEENAALTRDDMIDIEDVLKEGEKRRLAYSYYLQLSDTCKELLSWSLTDCLQEDIAVATKIPVQELPASRQSCYLSLFKDLDAKLKSGSMTADDLAAADRFLADQMTEAEKRLFDARLKTDATLNQQVKRFELFRRLLAQRICKDPSRDALLHQLFSRRNAWFTLKESTPTHIRNTVILIALFAAGVAIMLYVSPWRKNIYRQFASTEMQAPDADSLRLPREAIEKFNRGHFADAITILDKVLQQYPNNLYARYYRGVCKVDLNQLQPARADLLQVYQQSNDLKYEAAFYMGLSYLKEGHRQECLDWLLKIPSQAPNYIKVQKLIEELGG
;
A
#
# COMPACT_ATOMS: atom_id res chain seq x y z
N MET A 1 -13.73 -26.37 -15.38
CA MET A 1 -14.45 -25.72 -16.48
C MET A 1 -13.47 -24.88 -17.25
N SER A 2 -13.39 -25.06 -18.57
CA SER A 2 -12.80 -24.05 -19.46
C SER A 2 -13.63 -22.76 -19.35
N PRO A 3 -13.04 -21.56 -19.34
CA PRO A 3 -13.83 -20.33 -19.33
C PRO A 3 -14.62 -20.26 -20.63
N GLU A 4 -15.94 -20.12 -20.54
CA GLU A 4 -16.77 -19.73 -21.68
C GLU A 4 -16.23 -18.39 -22.21
N ILE A 5 -16.02 -18.31 -23.52
CA ILE A 5 -15.60 -17.06 -24.16
C ILE A 5 -16.88 -16.26 -24.37
N HIS A 6 -17.13 -15.29 -23.48
CA HIS A 6 -18.16 -14.28 -23.70
C HIS A 6 -17.61 -13.19 -24.61
N TYR A 7 -18.40 -12.78 -25.60
CA TYR A 7 -18.12 -11.62 -26.42
C TYR A 7 -18.40 -10.34 -25.62
N ASP A 8 -17.73 -9.24 -25.94
CA ASP A 8 -17.85 -7.98 -25.17
C ASP A 8 -19.32 -7.49 -25.04
N GLN A 9 -20.13 -7.72 -26.06
CA GLN A 9 -21.55 -7.36 -26.05
C GLN A 9 -22.39 -8.23 -25.09
N ASP A 10 -21.97 -9.47 -24.82
CA ASP A 10 -22.70 -10.40 -23.94
C ASP A 10 -22.77 -9.86 -22.50
N TYR A 11 -21.80 -9.02 -22.08
CA TYR A 11 -21.84 -8.39 -20.77
C TYR A 11 -23.00 -7.40 -20.63
N ILE A 12 -23.31 -6.62 -21.67
CA ILE A 12 -24.45 -5.70 -21.68
C ILE A 12 -25.75 -6.49 -21.68
N GLU A 13 -25.85 -7.52 -22.53
CA GLU A 13 -27.03 -8.37 -22.61
C GLU A 13 -27.27 -9.15 -21.32
N GLY A 14 -26.22 -9.66 -20.70
CA GLY A 14 -26.29 -10.36 -19.43
C GLY A 14 -26.75 -9.46 -18.28
N LEU A 15 -26.36 -8.17 -18.26
CA LEU A 15 -26.91 -7.20 -17.30
C LEU A 15 -28.41 -6.97 -17.52
N LEU A 16 -28.86 -6.88 -18.79
CA LEU A 16 -30.27 -6.69 -19.13
C LEU A 16 -31.13 -7.93 -18.85
N GLN A 17 -30.57 -9.12 -19.01
CA GLN A 17 -31.23 -10.40 -18.77
C GLN A 17 -31.08 -10.91 -17.33
N HIS A 18 -30.28 -10.21 -16.51
CA HIS A 18 -29.94 -10.60 -15.14
C HIS A 18 -29.27 -11.99 -15.07
N SER A 19 -28.42 -12.30 -16.06
CA SER A 19 -27.73 -13.58 -16.17
C SER A 19 -26.70 -13.73 -15.03
N PRO A 20 -26.89 -14.68 -14.09
CA PRO A 20 -25.98 -14.84 -12.97
C PRO A 20 -24.54 -15.16 -13.41
N GLU A 21 -24.40 -15.96 -14.46
CA GLU A 21 -23.12 -16.42 -15.01
C GLU A 21 -22.32 -15.26 -15.60
N ILE A 22 -22.97 -14.41 -16.40
CA ILE A 22 -22.34 -13.22 -16.98
C ILE A 22 -21.95 -12.23 -15.87
N ILE A 23 -22.82 -12.01 -14.88
CA ILE A 23 -22.52 -11.11 -13.77
C ILE A 23 -21.34 -11.64 -12.94
N ASP A 24 -21.27 -12.95 -12.72
CA ASP A 24 -20.11 -13.56 -12.05
C ASP A 24 -18.82 -13.34 -12.84
N ASP A 25 -18.85 -13.50 -14.16
CA ASP A 25 -17.71 -13.28 -15.03
C ASP A 25 -17.27 -11.80 -15.06
N ILE A 26 -18.20 -10.85 -15.08
CA ILE A 26 -17.92 -9.40 -14.94
C ILE A 26 -17.11 -9.12 -13.67
N TYR A 27 -17.57 -9.65 -12.52
CA TYR A 27 -16.85 -9.43 -11.27
C TYR A 27 -15.50 -10.15 -11.25
N GLN A 28 -15.46 -11.39 -11.76
CA GLN A 28 -14.23 -12.18 -11.79
C GLN A 28 -13.13 -11.52 -12.61
N ARG A 29 -13.47 -10.93 -13.75
CA ARG A 29 -12.51 -10.31 -14.66
C ARG A 29 -12.14 -8.89 -14.24
N PHE A 30 -13.13 -8.07 -13.89
CA PHE A 30 -12.92 -6.61 -13.85
C PHE A 30 -12.82 -6.05 -12.42
N ALA A 31 -13.47 -6.65 -11.42
CA ALA A 31 -13.57 -6.05 -10.08
C ALA A 31 -12.21 -5.88 -9.40
N SER A 32 -11.29 -6.85 -9.56
CA SER A 32 -9.96 -6.78 -8.93
C SER A 32 -9.09 -5.66 -9.52
N LYS A 33 -9.19 -5.42 -10.83
CA LYS A 33 -8.46 -4.36 -11.53
C LYS A 33 -8.98 -2.99 -11.08
N GLU A 34 -10.31 -2.83 -11.04
CA GLU A 34 -10.94 -1.59 -10.60
C GLU A 34 -10.65 -1.28 -9.12
N LYS A 35 -10.77 -2.29 -8.24
CA LYS A 35 -10.40 -2.17 -6.83
C LYS A 35 -8.98 -1.65 -6.65
N ARG A 36 -8.03 -2.20 -7.40
CA ARG A 36 -6.63 -1.77 -7.33
C ARG A 36 -6.47 -0.32 -7.79
N PHE A 37 -7.12 0.05 -8.90
CA PHE A 37 -7.08 1.40 -9.44
C PHE A 37 -7.59 2.43 -8.41
N ILE A 38 -8.81 2.24 -7.87
CA ILE A 38 -9.41 3.17 -6.91
C ILE A 38 -8.56 3.30 -5.63
N LEU A 39 -8.02 2.19 -5.11
CA LEU A 39 -7.12 2.21 -3.95
C LEU A 39 -5.82 2.98 -4.21
N GLN A 40 -5.28 2.92 -5.43
CA GLN A 40 -4.09 3.69 -5.82
C GLN A 40 -4.38 5.19 -5.97
N LYS A 41 -5.64 5.58 -6.11
CA LYS A 41 -6.10 6.94 -6.37
C LYS A 41 -6.88 7.52 -5.18
N SER A 42 -6.38 7.28 -3.97
CA SER A 42 -6.92 7.81 -2.71
C SER A 42 -8.33 7.31 -2.34
N GLY A 43 -8.82 6.25 -2.97
CA GLY A 43 -10.08 5.61 -2.63
C GLY A 43 -9.93 4.49 -1.60
N THR A 44 -11.05 4.05 -1.05
CA THR A 44 -11.16 2.91 -0.14
C THR A 44 -11.75 1.69 -0.87
N VAL A 45 -11.74 0.53 -0.22
CA VAL A 45 -12.44 -0.66 -0.75
C VAL A 45 -13.95 -0.40 -0.89
N LYS A 46 -14.53 0.41 0.03
CA LYS A 46 -15.93 0.81 -0.04
C LYS A 46 -16.19 1.72 -1.25
N ASP A 47 -15.28 2.65 -1.51
CA ASP A 47 -15.36 3.51 -2.70
C ASP A 47 -15.31 2.64 -3.97
N ALA A 48 -14.34 1.71 -4.06
CA ALA A 48 -14.23 0.83 -5.21
C ALA A 48 -15.49 -0.03 -5.44
N ALA A 49 -16.04 -0.59 -4.37
CA ALA A 49 -17.28 -1.36 -4.41
C ALA A 49 -18.45 -0.53 -4.92
N HIS A 50 -18.56 0.71 -4.44
CA HIS A 50 -19.61 1.63 -4.81
C HIS A 50 -19.48 2.08 -6.26
N ILE A 51 -18.29 2.50 -6.70
CA ILE A 51 -18.02 2.97 -8.07
C ILE A 51 -18.29 1.85 -9.08
N PHE A 52 -17.84 0.63 -8.80
CA PHE A 52 -18.05 -0.51 -9.70
C PHE A 52 -19.53 -0.88 -9.83
N GLU A 53 -20.25 -1.00 -8.71
CA GLU A 53 -21.70 -1.26 -8.73
C GLU A 53 -22.47 -0.11 -9.41
N GLU A 54 -22.07 1.14 -9.16
CA GLU A 54 -22.68 2.31 -9.77
C GLU A 54 -22.49 2.34 -11.29
N ALA A 55 -21.30 2.01 -11.79
CA ALA A 55 -21.02 1.92 -13.22
C ALA A 55 -21.88 0.85 -13.90
N LEU A 56 -21.98 -0.35 -13.31
CA LEU A 56 -22.83 -1.43 -13.83
C LEU A 56 -24.31 -1.05 -13.86
N MET A 57 -24.78 -0.36 -12.81
CA MET A 57 -26.15 0.13 -12.78
C MET A 57 -26.39 1.21 -13.82
N ASP A 58 -25.46 2.15 -14.02
CA ASP A 58 -25.58 3.20 -15.04
C ASP A 58 -25.67 2.61 -16.44
N ILE A 59 -24.84 1.60 -16.75
CA ILE A 59 -24.92 0.82 -17.99
C ILE A 59 -26.29 0.18 -18.13
N TYR A 60 -26.75 -0.57 -17.12
CA TYR A 60 -28.04 -1.27 -17.14
C TYR A 60 -29.21 -0.32 -17.44
N TYR A 61 -29.29 0.81 -16.72
CA TYR A 61 -30.40 1.74 -16.91
C TYR A 61 -30.37 2.43 -18.28
N TYR A 62 -29.18 2.72 -18.81
CA TYR A 62 -29.03 3.31 -20.14
C TYR A 62 -29.42 2.30 -21.23
N ALA A 63 -28.85 1.09 -21.16
CA ALA A 63 -29.08 0.02 -22.13
C ALA A 63 -30.54 -0.47 -22.19
N ARG A 64 -31.32 -0.30 -21.11
CA ARG A 64 -32.77 -0.58 -21.12
C ARG A 64 -33.59 0.35 -22.01
N ARG A 65 -33.04 1.51 -22.38
CA ARG A 65 -33.74 2.57 -23.12
C ARG A 65 -33.12 2.88 -24.46
N HIS A 66 -31.82 2.66 -24.56
CA HIS A 66 -31.00 2.99 -25.71
C HIS A 66 -30.24 1.74 -26.13
N PRO A 67 -30.17 1.42 -27.44
CA PRO A 67 -29.28 0.37 -27.90
C PRO A 67 -27.84 0.80 -27.60
N LEU A 68 -27.16 0.07 -26.71
CA LEU A 68 -25.77 0.30 -26.35
C LEU A 68 -24.92 -0.80 -26.98
N GLN A 69 -23.99 -0.41 -27.84
CA GLN A 69 -23.08 -1.32 -28.53
C GLN A 69 -21.66 -1.01 -28.09
N VAL A 70 -20.95 -2.00 -27.55
CA VAL A 70 -19.58 -1.82 -27.08
C VAL A 70 -18.61 -2.55 -27.99
N SER A 71 -17.57 -1.86 -28.45
CA SER A 71 -16.49 -2.50 -29.20
C SER A 71 -15.58 -3.34 -28.31
N SER A 72 -15.38 -2.89 -27.06
CA SER A 72 -14.68 -3.61 -26.00
C SER A 72 -15.23 -3.21 -24.64
N PHE A 73 -15.68 -4.18 -23.84
CA PHE A 73 -16.38 -3.91 -22.60
C PHE A 73 -15.44 -3.52 -21.46
N GLU A 74 -14.24 -4.12 -21.38
CA GLU A 74 -13.30 -3.82 -20.30
C GLU A 74 -12.85 -2.34 -20.31
N PRO A 75 -12.31 -1.78 -21.40
CA PRO A 75 -11.92 -0.37 -21.43
C PRO A 75 -13.12 0.57 -21.26
N PHE A 76 -14.29 0.18 -21.76
CA PHE A 76 -15.53 0.94 -21.58
C PHE A 76 -15.91 1.07 -20.10
N LEU A 77 -15.98 -0.07 -19.40
CA LEU A 77 -16.30 -0.12 -17.98
C LEU A 77 -15.25 0.61 -17.13
N GLN A 78 -13.97 0.43 -17.44
CA GLN A 78 -12.88 1.09 -16.72
C GLN A 78 -12.93 2.61 -16.88
N LEU A 79 -13.14 3.12 -18.11
CA LEU A 79 -13.25 4.56 -18.33
C LEU A 79 -14.48 5.14 -17.62
N LEU A 80 -15.60 4.43 -17.66
CA LEU A 80 -16.81 4.81 -16.93
C LEU A 80 -16.54 4.92 -15.42
N CYS A 81 -15.94 3.88 -14.80
CA CYS A 81 -15.56 3.90 -13.40
C CYS A 81 -14.61 5.05 -13.06
N LYS A 82 -13.59 5.30 -13.89
CA LYS A 82 -12.64 6.40 -13.73
C LYS A 82 -13.34 7.76 -13.69
N ARG A 83 -14.25 8.03 -14.62
CA ARG A 83 -15.02 9.29 -14.68
C ARG A 83 -15.96 9.46 -13.49
N ILE A 84 -16.59 8.38 -13.03
CA ILE A 84 -17.41 8.42 -11.81
C ILE A 84 -16.52 8.74 -10.60
N TRP A 85 -15.33 8.13 -10.51
CA TRP A 85 -14.38 8.41 -9.43
C TRP A 85 -13.81 9.82 -9.47
N GLU A 86 -13.50 10.35 -10.64
CA GLU A 86 -13.07 11.75 -10.82
C GLU A 86 -14.08 12.72 -10.25
N ARG A 87 -15.36 12.53 -10.58
CA ARG A 87 -16.46 13.35 -10.07
C ARG A 87 -16.60 13.21 -8.55
N GLU A 88 -16.38 12.02 -8.01
CA GLU A 88 -16.39 11.80 -6.56
C GLU A 88 -15.21 12.48 -5.86
N LEU A 89 -14.01 12.45 -6.45
CA LEU A 89 -12.84 13.20 -5.96
C LEU A 89 -13.08 14.70 -6.00
N GLU A 90 -13.68 15.22 -7.08
CA GLU A 90 -14.02 16.64 -7.20
C GLU A 90 -14.99 17.08 -6.10
N ARG A 91 -15.99 16.26 -5.77
CA ARG A 91 -16.89 16.51 -4.61
C ARG A 91 -16.14 16.52 -3.28
N ARG A 92 -15.05 15.77 -3.17
CA ARG A 92 -14.14 15.76 -2.00
C ARG A 92 -13.09 16.87 -2.02
N GLY A 93 -13.12 17.75 -3.03
CA GLY A 93 -12.15 18.84 -3.20
C GLY A 93 -10.76 18.38 -3.68
N GLN A 94 -10.67 17.18 -4.27
CA GLN A 94 -9.46 16.60 -4.82
C GLN A 94 -9.53 16.58 -6.36
N ARG A 95 -8.38 16.68 -7.04
CA ARG A 95 -8.31 16.56 -8.49
C ARG A 95 -7.07 15.76 -8.90
N ILE A 96 -7.28 14.72 -9.69
CA ILE A 96 -6.22 13.87 -10.25
C ILE A 96 -6.39 13.89 -11.76
N ALA A 97 -5.38 14.35 -12.50
CA ALA A 97 -5.43 14.44 -13.95
C ALA A 97 -4.86 13.18 -14.63
N GLY A 98 -5.32 12.90 -15.86
CA GLY A 98 -4.68 11.93 -16.76
C GLY A 98 -4.93 10.47 -16.42
N MET A 99 -6.09 10.13 -15.84
CA MET A 99 -6.41 8.74 -15.48
C MET A 99 -6.88 7.89 -16.67
N GLU A 100 -7.27 8.52 -17.79
CA GLU A 100 -8.00 7.89 -18.90
C GLU A 100 -7.15 7.54 -20.14
N ALA A 101 -5.84 7.78 -20.11
CA ALA A 101 -5.00 7.74 -21.32
C ALA A 101 -4.98 6.35 -22.01
N GLU A 102 -5.06 5.28 -21.23
CA GLU A 102 -5.07 3.90 -21.74
C GLU A 102 -6.40 3.57 -22.42
N GLU A 103 -7.52 3.91 -21.78
CA GLU A 103 -8.85 3.62 -22.32
C GLU A 103 -9.17 4.48 -23.54
N ASN A 104 -8.77 5.76 -23.53
CA ASN A 104 -8.95 6.64 -24.68
C ASN A 104 -8.17 6.17 -25.93
N ALA A 105 -7.10 5.38 -25.75
CA ALA A 105 -6.37 4.76 -26.85
C ALA A 105 -7.01 3.45 -27.34
N ALA A 106 -7.76 2.76 -26.47
CA ALA A 106 -8.39 1.47 -26.76
C ALA A 106 -9.82 1.60 -27.31
N LEU A 107 -10.50 2.70 -27.04
CA LEU A 107 -11.91 2.92 -27.38
C LEU A 107 -12.11 3.67 -28.69
N THR A 108 -13.22 3.37 -29.36
CA THR A 108 -13.63 4.11 -30.56
C THR A 108 -14.28 5.45 -30.19
N ARG A 109 -14.50 6.31 -31.19
CA ARG A 109 -15.24 7.55 -31.00
C ARG A 109 -16.67 7.31 -30.54
N ASP A 110 -17.32 6.28 -31.07
CA ASP A 110 -18.70 5.96 -30.75
C ASP A 110 -18.81 5.46 -29.30
N ASP A 111 -17.89 4.60 -28.85
CA ASP A 111 -17.82 4.17 -27.44
C ASP A 111 -17.65 5.38 -26.50
N MET A 112 -16.80 6.35 -26.86
CA MET A 112 -16.59 7.55 -26.04
C MET A 112 -17.85 8.41 -25.90
N ILE A 113 -18.67 8.51 -26.96
CA ILE A 113 -19.95 9.21 -26.94
C ILE A 113 -20.93 8.47 -26.03
N ASP A 114 -21.03 7.15 -26.18
CA ASP A 114 -21.90 6.31 -25.37
C ASP A 114 -21.55 6.39 -23.88
N ILE A 115 -20.26 6.38 -23.52
CA ILE A 115 -19.80 6.57 -22.15
C ILE A 115 -20.24 7.92 -21.59
N GLU A 116 -20.10 9.00 -22.36
CA GLU A 116 -20.54 10.33 -21.95
C GLU A 116 -22.06 10.38 -21.70
N ASP A 117 -22.84 9.75 -22.58
CA ASP A 117 -24.29 9.68 -22.44
C ASP A 117 -24.73 8.85 -21.22
N VAL A 118 -24.10 7.68 -21.00
CA VAL A 118 -24.30 6.85 -19.80
C VAL A 118 -24.00 7.66 -18.54
N LEU A 119 -22.86 8.35 -18.49
CA LEU A 119 -22.46 9.20 -17.36
C LEU A 119 -23.44 10.33 -17.09
N LYS A 120 -23.90 11.00 -18.15
CA LYS A 120 -24.80 12.15 -18.08
C LYS A 120 -26.20 11.74 -17.60
N GLU A 121 -26.72 10.61 -18.06
CA GLU A 121 -27.98 10.04 -17.56
C GLU A 121 -27.87 9.60 -16.10
N GLY A 122 -26.79 8.89 -15.75
CA GLY A 122 -26.51 8.46 -14.38
C GLY A 122 -26.42 9.63 -13.40
N GLU A 123 -25.74 10.71 -13.78
CA GLU A 123 -25.65 11.91 -12.95
C GLU A 123 -27.00 12.59 -12.73
N LYS A 124 -27.81 12.72 -13.78
CA LYS A 124 -29.16 13.28 -13.64
C LYS A 124 -29.98 12.44 -12.66
N ARG A 125 -29.85 11.10 -12.70
CA ARG A 125 -30.52 10.19 -11.78
C ARG A 125 -30.04 10.36 -10.34
N ARG A 126 -28.72 10.44 -10.12
CA ARG A 126 -28.13 10.70 -8.80
C ARG A 126 -28.56 12.05 -8.24
N LEU A 127 -28.53 13.10 -9.07
CA LEU A 127 -28.96 14.44 -8.68
C LEU A 127 -30.42 14.43 -8.26
N ALA A 128 -31.30 13.84 -9.06
CA ALA A 128 -32.72 13.74 -8.73
C ALA A 128 -32.94 13.03 -7.39
N TYR A 129 -32.25 11.90 -7.18
CA TYR A 129 -32.34 11.16 -5.93
C TYR A 129 -31.79 11.95 -4.73
N SER A 130 -30.74 12.74 -4.91
CA SER A 130 -30.17 13.55 -3.82
C SER A 130 -31.16 14.59 -3.29
N TYR A 131 -31.96 15.22 -4.16
CA TYR A 131 -33.04 16.12 -3.75
C TYR A 131 -34.20 15.36 -3.10
N TYR A 132 -34.54 14.17 -3.60
CA TYR A 132 -35.54 13.31 -2.97
C TYR A 132 -35.15 12.93 -1.53
N LEU A 133 -33.86 12.67 -1.26
CA LEU A 133 -33.37 12.35 0.08
C LEU A 133 -33.53 13.51 1.09
N GLN A 134 -33.64 14.75 0.63
CA GLN A 134 -33.84 15.93 1.48
C GLN A 134 -35.30 16.15 1.90
N LEU A 135 -36.25 15.43 1.28
CA LEU A 135 -37.67 15.54 1.64
C LEU A 135 -37.98 14.90 3.00
N SER A 136 -39.11 15.31 3.59
CA SER A 136 -39.68 14.63 4.75
C SER A 136 -40.06 13.19 4.41
N ASP A 137 -40.10 12.30 5.41
CA ASP A 137 -40.44 10.89 5.20
C ASP A 137 -41.84 10.72 4.60
N THR A 138 -42.80 11.55 5.02
CA THR A 138 -44.15 11.60 4.42
C THR A 138 -44.11 11.93 2.93
N CYS A 139 -43.30 12.92 2.53
CA CYS A 139 -43.16 13.26 1.11
C CYS A 139 -42.40 12.18 0.32
N LYS A 140 -41.38 11.56 0.92
CA LYS A 140 -40.67 10.44 0.30
C LYS A 140 -41.61 9.28 0.01
N GLU A 141 -42.43 8.91 0.98
CA GLU A 141 -43.42 7.85 0.85
C GLU A 141 -44.47 8.21 -0.20
N LEU A 142 -45.11 9.38 -0.09
CA LEU A 142 -46.14 9.83 -1.03
C LEU A 142 -45.63 9.86 -2.48
N LEU A 143 -44.44 10.41 -2.71
CA LEU A 143 -43.86 10.47 -4.06
C LEU A 143 -43.47 9.09 -4.61
N SER A 144 -43.07 8.15 -3.75
CA SER A 144 -42.76 6.79 -4.21
C SER A 144 -43.98 6.07 -4.79
N TRP A 145 -45.15 6.31 -4.18
CA TRP A 145 -46.45 5.79 -4.61
C TRP A 145 -47.05 6.56 -5.79
N SER A 146 -46.81 7.87 -5.87
CA SER A 146 -47.38 8.70 -6.95
C SER A 146 -46.67 8.59 -8.29
N LEU A 147 -45.48 7.96 -8.30
CA LEU A 147 -44.71 7.68 -9.51
C LEU A 147 -44.96 6.27 -10.05
N THR A 148 -45.68 5.43 -9.30
CA THR A 148 -46.18 4.13 -9.74
C THR A 148 -47.62 4.24 -10.23
N ASP A 149 -48.00 3.37 -11.17
CA ASP A 149 -49.39 3.23 -11.59
C ASP A 149 -50.17 2.49 -10.49
N CYS A 150 -50.81 3.26 -9.61
CA CYS A 150 -51.55 2.77 -8.44
C CYS A 150 -52.85 3.55 -8.26
N LEU A 151 -53.88 2.89 -7.73
CA LEU A 151 -55.16 3.53 -7.40
C LEU A 151 -54.97 4.54 -6.26
N GLN A 152 -55.67 5.67 -6.32
CA GLN A 152 -55.54 6.73 -5.31
C GLN A 152 -55.92 6.25 -3.91
N GLU A 153 -56.86 5.30 -3.83
CA GLU A 153 -57.29 4.65 -2.59
C GLU A 153 -56.15 3.88 -1.93
N ASP A 154 -55.36 3.15 -2.72
CA ASP A 154 -54.21 2.39 -2.22
C ASP A 154 -53.12 3.33 -1.69
N ILE A 155 -52.89 4.44 -2.41
CA ILE A 155 -51.96 5.49 -1.98
C ILE A 155 -52.43 6.09 -0.66
N ALA A 156 -53.73 6.39 -0.52
CA ALA A 156 -54.31 6.94 0.70
C ALA A 156 -54.12 6.01 1.91
N VAL A 157 -54.36 4.71 1.72
CA VAL A 157 -54.14 3.70 2.76
C VAL A 157 -52.67 3.62 3.16
N ALA A 158 -51.76 3.57 2.19
CA ALA A 158 -50.32 3.46 2.46
C ALA A 158 -49.76 4.70 3.17
N THR A 159 -50.15 5.89 2.71
CA THR A 159 -49.62 7.18 3.21
C THR A 159 -50.38 7.74 4.41
N LYS A 160 -51.57 7.19 4.71
CA LYS A 160 -52.53 7.71 5.70
C LYS A 160 -53.01 9.13 5.40
N ILE A 161 -53.02 9.51 4.13
CA ILE A 161 -53.53 10.80 3.63
C ILE A 161 -54.89 10.55 2.96
N PRO A 162 -55.96 11.29 3.31
CA PRO A 162 -57.25 11.12 2.65
C PRO A 162 -57.15 11.34 1.13
N VAL A 163 -57.91 10.56 0.34
CA VAL A 163 -57.89 10.63 -1.14
C VAL A 163 -58.08 12.06 -1.66
N GLN A 164 -58.94 12.85 -1.01
CA GLN A 164 -59.24 14.23 -1.36
C GLN A 164 -58.05 15.18 -1.16
N GLU A 165 -57.15 14.86 -0.23
CA GLU A 165 -55.98 15.68 0.12
C GLU A 165 -54.74 15.27 -0.69
N LEU A 166 -54.70 14.05 -1.24
CA LEU A 166 -53.56 13.52 -1.99
C LEU A 166 -53.01 14.47 -3.07
N PRO A 167 -53.83 15.12 -3.93
CA PRO A 167 -53.30 16.02 -4.95
C PRO A 167 -52.55 17.21 -4.35
N ALA A 168 -53.11 17.85 -3.32
CA ALA A 168 -52.51 19.02 -2.68
C ALA A 168 -51.24 18.63 -1.91
N SER A 169 -51.26 17.51 -1.19
CA SER A 169 -50.08 16.98 -0.49
C SER A 169 -48.96 16.67 -1.49
N ARG A 170 -49.29 16.05 -2.63
CA ARG A 170 -48.31 15.70 -3.67
C ARG A 170 -47.70 16.93 -4.32
N GLN A 171 -48.54 17.93 -4.64
CA GLN A 171 -48.09 19.22 -5.15
C GLN A 171 -47.11 19.90 -4.18
N SER A 172 -47.43 19.91 -2.87
CA SER A 172 -46.54 20.45 -1.84
C SER A 172 -45.19 19.74 -1.82
N CYS A 173 -45.18 18.40 -1.93
CA CYS A 173 -43.95 17.62 -1.99
C CYS A 173 -43.14 17.92 -3.25
N TYR A 174 -43.76 18.10 -4.42
CA TYR A 174 -43.05 18.52 -5.64
C TYR A 174 -42.50 19.94 -5.54
N LEU A 175 -43.24 20.89 -4.94
CA LEU A 175 -42.72 22.23 -4.68
C LEU A 175 -41.48 22.17 -3.78
N SER A 176 -41.52 21.37 -2.71
CA SER A 176 -40.38 21.17 -1.83
C SER A 176 -39.18 20.54 -2.56
N LEU A 177 -39.44 19.60 -3.46
CA LEU A 177 -38.42 18.90 -4.24
C LEU A 177 -37.73 19.82 -5.24
N PHE A 178 -38.50 20.70 -5.90
CA PHE A 178 -37.97 21.61 -6.92
C PHE A 178 -37.40 22.91 -6.35
N LYS A 179 -37.74 23.29 -5.12
CA LYS A 179 -37.30 24.56 -4.48
C LYS A 179 -35.81 24.83 -4.65
N ASP A 180 -34.97 23.88 -4.24
CA ASP A 180 -33.51 24.04 -4.28
C ASP A 180 -32.92 23.77 -5.67
N LEU A 181 -33.59 22.95 -6.49
CA LEU A 181 -33.19 22.67 -7.86
C LEU A 181 -33.36 23.91 -8.75
N ASP A 182 -34.54 24.55 -8.67
CA ASP A 182 -34.88 25.72 -9.49
C ASP A 182 -34.00 26.92 -9.10
N ALA A 183 -33.71 27.09 -7.81
CA ALA A 183 -32.76 28.09 -7.33
C ALA A 183 -31.36 27.88 -7.90
N LYS A 184 -30.88 26.63 -7.95
CA LYS A 184 -29.54 26.28 -8.48
C LYS A 184 -29.45 26.43 -10.00
N LEU A 185 -30.50 26.07 -10.73
CA LEU A 185 -30.52 26.12 -12.19
C LEU A 185 -30.83 27.52 -12.75
N LYS A 186 -31.23 28.48 -11.92
CA LYS A 186 -31.68 29.84 -12.33
C LYS A 186 -32.76 29.81 -13.41
N SER A 187 -33.44 28.68 -13.56
CA SER A 187 -34.58 28.50 -14.45
C SER A 187 -35.83 28.85 -13.66
N GLY A 188 -36.73 29.66 -14.22
CA GLY A 188 -37.99 29.99 -13.54
C GLY A 188 -38.72 28.73 -13.05
N SER A 189 -39.34 28.84 -11.88
CA SER A 189 -40.24 27.81 -11.35
C SER A 189 -41.57 27.87 -12.08
N MET A 190 -42.24 26.74 -12.15
CA MET A 190 -43.68 26.72 -12.48
C MET A 190 -44.46 27.47 -11.40
N THR A 191 -45.57 28.09 -11.77
CA THR A 191 -46.55 28.54 -10.77
C THR A 191 -47.13 27.32 -10.05
N ALA A 192 -47.73 27.52 -8.87
CA ALA A 192 -48.38 26.43 -8.15
C ALA A 192 -49.44 25.74 -9.02
N ASP A 193 -50.25 26.52 -9.74
CA ASP A 193 -51.30 26.02 -10.63
C ASP A 193 -50.72 25.25 -11.82
N ASP A 194 -49.65 25.77 -12.43
CA ASP A 194 -48.99 25.08 -13.53
C ASP A 194 -48.39 23.75 -13.10
N LEU A 195 -47.77 23.71 -11.91
CA LEU A 195 -47.21 22.47 -11.36
C LEU A 195 -48.30 21.44 -11.07
N ALA A 196 -49.43 21.86 -10.49
CA ALA A 196 -50.57 20.99 -10.25
C ALA A 196 -51.16 20.45 -11.56
N ALA A 197 -51.31 21.32 -12.57
CA ALA A 197 -51.79 20.92 -13.89
C ALA A 197 -50.82 19.94 -14.57
N ALA A 198 -49.52 20.20 -14.50
CA ALA A 198 -48.52 19.29 -15.07
C ALA A 198 -48.45 17.94 -14.35
N ASP A 199 -48.58 17.91 -13.02
CA ASP A 199 -48.63 16.63 -12.29
C ASP A 199 -49.84 15.80 -12.73
N ARG A 200 -51.03 16.40 -12.77
CA ARG A 200 -52.25 15.73 -13.24
C ARG A 200 -52.12 15.27 -14.69
N PHE A 201 -51.54 16.09 -15.56
CA PHE A 201 -51.31 15.74 -16.97
C PHE A 201 -50.36 14.54 -17.10
N LEU A 202 -49.23 14.55 -16.38
CA LEU A 202 -48.22 13.49 -16.43
C LEU A 202 -48.64 12.20 -15.71
N ALA A 203 -49.59 12.28 -14.79
CA ALA A 203 -50.20 11.13 -14.11
C ALA A 203 -51.46 10.60 -14.82
N ASP A 204 -51.82 11.16 -15.98
CA ASP A 204 -53.04 10.84 -16.75
C ASP A 204 -54.35 11.01 -15.93
N GLN A 205 -54.37 12.02 -15.05
CA GLN A 205 -55.49 12.36 -14.16
C GLN A 205 -56.33 13.54 -14.70
N MET A 206 -56.20 13.84 -15.99
CA MET A 206 -57.00 14.85 -16.70
C MET A 206 -58.06 14.17 -17.56
N THR A 207 -59.25 14.76 -17.60
CA THR A 207 -60.25 14.40 -18.61
C THR A 207 -59.74 14.72 -20.01
N GLU A 208 -60.27 14.06 -21.04
CA GLU A 208 -59.94 14.33 -22.45
C GLU A 208 -60.05 15.82 -22.83
N ALA A 209 -61.03 16.53 -22.27
CA ALA A 209 -61.22 17.96 -22.50
C ALA A 209 -60.09 18.80 -21.85
N GLU A 210 -59.76 18.53 -20.59
CA GLU A 210 -58.66 19.19 -19.87
C GLU A 210 -57.31 18.93 -20.56
N LYS A 211 -57.06 17.68 -20.98
CA LYS A 211 -55.83 17.26 -21.64
C LYS A 211 -55.62 18.02 -22.95
N ARG A 212 -56.65 18.14 -23.80
CA ARG A 212 -56.60 18.91 -25.04
C ARG A 212 -56.31 20.39 -24.82
N LEU A 213 -56.90 21.01 -23.79
CA LEU A 213 -56.66 22.41 -23.45
C LEU A 213 -55.22 22.61 -22.96
N PHE A 214 -54.72 21.70 -22.12
CA PHE A 214 -53.36 21.76 -21.63
C PHE A 214 -52.35 21.54 -22.77
N ASP A 215 -52.56 20.57 -23.65
CA ASP A 215 -51.74 20.34 -24.84
C ASP A 215 -51.70 21.55 -25.77
N ALA A 216 -52.83 22.23 -25.98
CA ALA A 216 -52.87 23.47 -26.74
C ALA A 216 -52.00 24.56 -26.08
N ARG A 217 -52.08 24.69 -24.75
CA ARG A 217 -51.26 25.63 -23.97
C ARG A 217 -49.77 25.32 -24.06
N LEU A 218 -49.36 24.04 -23.99
CA LEU A 218 -47.96 23.62 -24.14
C LEU A 218 -47.39 23.92 -25.53
N LYS A 219 -48.23 24.01 -26.57
CA LYS A 219 -47.80 24.42 -27.92
C LYS A 219 -47.57 25.92 -28.03
N THR A 220 -48.34 26.72 -27.29
CA THR A 220 -48.25 28.19 -27.33
C THR A 220 -47.27 28.78 -26.32
N ASP A 221 -47.06 28.11 -25.18
CA ASP A 221 -46.17 28.55 -24.11
C ASP A 221 -44.91 27.67 -24.08
N ALA A 222 -43.86 28.15 -24.75
CA ALA A 222 -42.59 27.43 -24.84
C ALA A 222 -41.91 27.26 -23.47
N THR A 223 -42.07 28.23 -22.57
CA THR A 223 -41.47 28.18 -21.22
C THR A 223 -42.15 27.09 -20.39
N LEU A 224 -43.48 27.08 -20.36
CA LEU A 224 -44.24 26.04 -19.66
C LEU A 224 -43.93 24.65 -20.24
N ASN A 225 -43.87 24.52 -21.57
CA ASN A 225 -43.50 23.26 -22.22
C ASN A 225 -42.13 22.75 -21.78
N GLN A 226 -41.13 23.63 -21.73
CA GLN A 226 -39.80 23.27 -21.23
C GLN A 226 -39.83 22.84 -19.76
N GLN A 227 -40.60 23.53 -18.92
CA GLN A 227 -40.76 23.19 -17.50
C GLN A 227 -41.46 21.83 -17.30
N VAL A 228 -42.53 21.55 -18.06
CA VAL A 228 -43.22 20.26 -18.01
C VAL A 228 -42.31 19.12 -18.48
N LYS A 229 -41.55 19.30 -19.57
CA LYS A 229 -40.56 18.31 -20.02
C LYS A 229 -39.48 18.05 -18.96
N ARG A 230 -39.05 19.08 -18.24
CA ARG A 230 -38.12 18.92 -17.12
C ARG A 230 -38.75 18.15 -15.98
N PHE A 231 -40.00 18.46 -15.63
CA PHE A 231 -40.73 17.77 -14.58
C PHE A 231 -40.90 16.29 -14.92
N GLU A 232 -41.31 15.97 -16.14
CA GLU A 232 -41.42 14.60 -16.65
C GLU A 232 -40.08 13.85 -16.56
N LEU A 233 -38.99 14.47 -17.03
CA LEU A 233 -37.65 13.89 -16.93
C LEU A 233 -37.28 13.57 -15.48
N PHE A 234 -37.56 14.48 -14.55
CA PHE A 234 -37.25 14.30 -13.14
C PHE A 234 -38.07 13.17 -12.51
N ARG A 235 -39.38 13.13 -12.76
CA ARG A 235 -40.28 12.05 -12.34
C ARG A 235 -39.76 10.69 -12.84
N ARG A 236 -39.41 10.61 -14.12
CA ARG A 236 -38.89 9.40 -14.77
C ARG A 236 -37.57 8.93 -14.14
N LEU A 237 -36.65 9.84 -13.87
CA LEU A 237 -35.36 9.53 -13.23
C LEU A 237 -35.53 9.07 -11.78
N LEU A 238 -36.43 9.70 -11.02
CA LEU A 238 -36.76 9.25 -9.67
C LEU A 238 -37.40 7.87 -9.67
N ALA A 239 -38.40 7.65 -10.53
CA ALA A 239 -39.12 6.38 -10.62
C ALA A 239 -38.17 5.19 -10.82
N GLN A 240 -37.13 5.36 -11.66
CA GLN A 240 -36.10 4.34 -11.88
C GLN A 240 -35.42 3.87 -10.59
N ARG A 241 -35.31 4.72 -9.57
CA ARG A 241 -34.58 4.43 -8.33
C ARG A 241 -35.49 4.14 -7.13
N ILE A 242 -36.66 4.79 -7.04
CA ILE A 242 -37.51 4.71 -5.85
C ILE A 242 -38.71 3.79 -5.99
N CYS A 243 -39.22 3.60 -7.21
CA CYS A 243 -40.37 2.73 -7.44
C CYS A 243 -39.92 1.26 -7.43
N LYS A 244 -40.82 0.35 -7.05
CA LYS A 244 -40.56 -1.09 -7.13
C LYS A 244 -40.34 -1.50 -8.58
N ASP A 245 -39.25 -2.20 -8.84
CA ASP A 245 -38.93 -2.76 -10.16
C ASP A 245 -38.29 -4.13 -9.93
N PRO A 246 -39.05 -5.23 -10.10
CA PRO A 246 -38.54 -6.58 -9.86
C PRO A 246 -37.28 -6.93 -10.66
N SER A 247 -37.13 -6.37 -11.86
CA SER A 247 -35.96 -6.61 -12.72
C SER A 247 -34.72 -5.95 -12.14
N ARG A 248 -34.84 -4.66 -11.81
CA ARG A 248 -33.77 -3.92 -11.11
C ARG A 248 -33.43 -4.58 -9.77
N ASP A 249 -34.44 -4.94 -8.98
CA ASP A 249 -34.23 -5.48 -7.64
C ASP A 249 -33.55 -6.85 -7.69
N ALA A 250 -33.87 -7.69 -8.68
CA ALA A 250 -33.15 -8.93 -8.95
C ALA A 250 -31.67 -8.69 -9.30
N LEU A 251 -31.39 -7.73 -10.19
CA LEU A 251 -30.01 -7.34 -10.53
C LEU A 251 -29.26 -6.84 -9.29
N LEU A 252 -29.84 -5.90 -8.54
CA LEU A 252 -29.24 -5.35 -7.32
C LEU A 252 -28.94 -6.45 -6.29
N HIS A 253 -29.82 -7.43 -6.13
CA HIS A 253 -29.56 -8.59 -5.26
C HIS A 253 -28.36 -9.42 -5.73
N GLN A 254 -28.25 -9.67 -7.05
CA GLN A 254 -27.09 -10.35 -7.61
C GLN A 254 -25.82 -9.51 -7.39
N LEU A 255 -25.80 -8.24 -7.78
CA LEU A 255 -24.65 -7.34 -7.59
C LEU A 255 -24.22 -7.25 -6.12
N PHE A 256 -25.17 -7.13 -5.18
CA PHE A 256 -24.87 -7.05 -3.74
C PHE A 256 -24.11 -8.29 -3.23
N SER A 257 -24.53 -9.48 -3.64
CA SER A 257 -23.86 -10.74 -3.25
C SER A 257 -22.42 -10.81 -3.77
N ARG A 258 -22.18 -10.46 -5.04
CA ARG A 258 -20.82 -10.44 -5.64
C ARG A 258 -19.98 -9.31 -5.06
N ARG A 259 -20.56 -8.13 -4.84
CA ARG A 259 -19.90 -6.99 -4.22
C ARG A 259 -19.29 -7.40 -2.89
N ASN A 260 -20.04 -8.12 -2.06
CA ASN A 260 -19.55 -8.58 -0.77
C ASN A 260 -18.44 -9.65 -0.91
N ALA A 261 -18.44 -10.45 -1.97
CA ALA A 261 -17.38 -11.43 -2.24
C ALA A 261 -16.07 -10.80 -2.75
N TRP A 262 -16.16 -9.84 -3.67
CA TRP A 262 -14.99 -9.26 -4.36
C TRP A 262 -14.43 -8.00 -3.70
N PHE A 263 -15.30 -7.21 -3.06
CA PHE A 263 -14.94 -6.00 -2.34
C PHE A 263 -15.03 -6.19 -0.82
N THR A 264 -14.63 -7.36 -0.32
CA THR A 264 -14.41 -7.52 1.12
C THR A 264 -13.36 -6.51 1.57
N LEU A 265 -13.69 -5.74 2.61
CA LEU A 265 -12.69 -5.24 3.53
C LEU A 265 -12.04 -6.50 4.09
N LYS A 266 -10.89 -6.90 3.56
CA LYS A 266 -9.97 -7.66 4.38
C LYS A 266 -9.74 -6.70 5.53
N GLU A 267 -10.25 -7.01 6.72
CA GLU A 267 -9.81 -6.32 7.92
C GLU A 267 -8.30 -6.52 7.92
N SER A 268 -7.58 -5.53 7.39
CA SER A 268 -6.19 -5.37 7.71
C SER A 268 -6.25 -4.97 9.16
N THR A 269 -6.30 -5.96 10.05
CA THR A 269 -5.92 -5.77 11.44
C THR A 269 -4.63 -4.95 11.38
N PRO A 270 -4.61 -3.69 11.83
CA PRO A 270 -3.47 -2.78 11.67
C PRO A 270 -2.36 -3.15 12.67
N THR A 271 -2.16 -4.45 12.88
CA THR A 271 -1.30 -5.04 13.90
C THR A 271 -0.17 -5.83 13.28
N HIS A 272 -0.18 -6.11 11.98
CA HIS A 272 0.96 -6.80 11.36
C HIS A 272 1.92 -5.92 10.59
N ILE A 273 1.52 -4.89 9.82
CA ILE A 273 2.51 -4.10 9.04
C ILE A 273 3.34 -3.19 9.95
N ARG A 274 2.71 -2.47 10.89
CA ARG A 274 3.45 -1.67 11.86
C ARG A 274 4.32 -2.54 12.77
N ASN A 275 3.80 -3.68 13.24
CA ASN A 275 4.59 -4.56 14.10
C ASN A 275 5.64 -5.35 13.33
N THR A 276 5.44 -5.72 12.05
CA THR A 276 6.50 -6.34 11.23
C THR A 276 7.54 -5.33 10.81
N VAL A 277 7.18 -4.09 10.48
CA VAL A 277 8.17 -3.04 10.21
C VAL A 277 8.93 -2.68 11.49
N ILE A 278 8.27 -2.61 12.65
CA ILE A 278 8.93 -2.45 13.95
C ILE A 278 9.79 -3.68 14.27
N LEU A 279 9.33 -4.91 14.04
CA LEU A 279 10.12 -6.13 14.24
C LEU A 279 11.31 -6.18 13.30
N ILE A 280 11.16 -5.82 12.03
CA ILE A 280 12.24 -5.77 11.05
C ILE A 280 13.22 -4.65 11.42
N ALA A 281 12.74 -3.49 11.86
CA ALA A 281 13.60 -2.39 12.32
C ALA A 281 14.32 -2.74 13.63
N LEU A 282 13.66 -3.41 14.58
CA LEU A 282 14.26 -3.91 15.81
C LEU A 282 15.24 -5.06 15.54
N PHE A 283 14.95 -5.92 14.55
CA PHE A 283 15.84 -6.98 14.14
C PHE A 283 17.04 -6.43 13.38
N ALA A 284 16.85 -5.45 12.49
CA ALA A 284 17.93 -4.76 11.79
C ALA A 284 18.78 -3.92 12.74
N ALA A 285 18.17 -3.21 13.69
CA ALA A 285 18.88 -2.50 14.75
C ALA A 285 19.60 -3.49 15.69
N GLY A 286 18.96 -4.61 16.02
CA GLY A 286 19.55 -5.70 16.80
C GLY A 286 20.72 -6.36 16.09
N VAL A 287 20.65 -6.58 14.78
CA VAL A 287 21.74 -7.08 13.93
C VAL A 287 22.83 -6.02 13.77
N ALA A 288 22.50 -4.73 13.65
CA ALA A 288 23.48 -3.66 13.59
C ALA A 288 24.22 -3.48 14.93
N ILE A 289 23.49 -3.55 16.05
CA ILE A 289 24.06 -3.55 17.40
C ILE A 289 24.86 -4.83 17.62
N MET A 290 24.37 -5.99 17.18
CA MET A 290 25.11 -7.25 17.21
C MET A 290 26.38 -7.11 16.38
N LEU A 291 26.36 -6.57 15.17
CA LEU A 291 27.58 -6.36 14.37
C LEU A 291 28.52 -5.30 14.98
N TYR A 292 27.98 -4.32 15.70
CA TYR A 292 28.74 -3.26 16.38
C TYR A 292 29.36 -3.72 17.72
N VAL A 293 28.70 -4.64 18.44
CA VAL A 293 29.06 -5.13 19.79
C VAL A 293 29.63 -6.55 19.77
N SER A 294 29.36 -7.36 18.74
CA SER A 294 29.84 -8.74 18.61
C SER A 294 31.35 -8.78 18.34
N PRO A 295 32.09 -9.73 18.95
CA PRO A 295 33.56 -9.75 18.98
C PRO A 295 34.19 -10.27 17.68
N TRP A 296 33.57 -9.98 16.53
CA TRP A 296 34.05 -10.34 15.19
C TRP A 296 34.75 -9.15 14.50
N ARG A 297 35.34 -8.21 15.25
CA ARG A 297 36.50 -7.50 14.68
C ARG A 297 37.55 -8.59 14.46
N LYS A 298 37.91 -8.84 13.20
CA LYS A 298 38.99 -9.77 12.81
C LYS A 298 40.09 -9.70 13.87
N ASN A 299 40.39 -10.81 14.52
CA ASN A 299 41.34 -10.82 15.63
C ASN A 299 42.75 -10.74 15.04
N ILE A 300 43.12 -9.56 14.53
CA ILE A 300 44.35 -9.26 13.75
C ILE A 300 45.56 -9.87 14.47
N TYR A 301 45.60 -9.77 15.80
CA TYR A 301 46.63 -10.42 16.62
C TYR A 301 46.86 -11.90 16.28
N ARG A 302 45.81 -12.75 16.19
CA ARG A 302 45.95 -14.20 15.94
C ARG A 302 46.49 -14.51 14.54
N GLN A 303 46.30 -13.63 13.57
CA GLN A 303 46.83 -13.77 12.21
C GLN A 303 48.34 -13.53 12.15
N PHE A 304 48.87 -12.72 13.08
CA PHE A 304 50.28 -12.30 13.07
C PHE A 304 51.12 -12.91 14.20
N ALA A 305 50.49 -13.41 15.27
CA ALA A 305 51.16 -13.94 16.46
C ALA A 305 51.64 -15.39 16.37
N SER A 306 51.45 -16.10 15.25
CA SER A 306 51.92 -17.49 15.10
C SER A 306 53.44 -17.53 14.94
N THR A 307 54.14 -17.71 16.07
CA THR A 307 55.55 -18.06 16.10
C THR A 307 55.66 -19.45 16.72
N GLU A 308 56.32 -20.37 16.04
CA GLU A 308 56.76 -21.61 16.66
C GLU A 308 58.07 -21.33 17.40
N MET A 309 58.23 -21.89 18.59
CA MET A 309 59.51 -21.91 19.28
C MET A 309 60.47 -22.80 18.49
N GLN A 310 61.31 -22.16 17.67
CA GLN A 310 62.37 -22.82 16.93
C GLN A 310 63.66 -22.72 17.74
N ALA A 311 64.13 -23.86 18.25
CA ALA A 311 65.38 -23.98 19.00
C ALA A 311 66.23 -25.11 18.39
N PRO A 312 66.90 -24.84 17.25
CA PRO A 312 67.65 -25.85 16.51
C PRO A 312 68.81 -26.46 17.31
N ASP A 313 69.27 -25.79 18.36
CA ASP A 313 70.17 -26.35 19.38
C ASP A 313 69.69 -25.98 20.80
N ALA A 314 68.59 -26.61 21.21
CA ALA A 314 67.93 -26.34 22.49
C ALA A 314 68.85 -26.54 23.71
N ASP A 315 69.79 -27.48 23.63
CA ASP A 315 70.71 -27.82 24.71
C ASP A 315 71.76 -26.70 24.89
N SER A 316 72.34 -26.17 23.80
CA SER A 316 73.22 -24.98 23.86
C SER A 316 72.49 -23.72 24.32
N LEU A 317 71.21 -23.59 23.97
CA LEU A 317 70.34 -22.49 24.41
C LEU A 317 69.82 -22.65 25.85
N ARG A 318 70.13 -23.78 26.51
CA ARG A 318 69.65 -24.13 27.85
C ARG A 318 68.12 -24.02 27.99
N LEU A 319 67.42 -24.46 26.95
CA LEU A 319 65.95 -24.49 26.89
C LEU A 319 65.45 -25.94 27.01
N PRO A 320 64.70 -26.27 28.07
CA PRO A 320 64.11 -27.60 28.20
C PRO A 320 63.18 -27.90 27.03
N ARG A 321 63.28 -29.11 26.46
CA ARG A 321 62.38 -29.57 25.38
C ARG A 321 60.90 -29.49 25.77
N GLU A 322 60.60 -29.68 27.05
CA GLU A 322 59.26 -29.53 27.60
C GLU A 322 58.71 -28.09 27.41
N ALA A 323 59.54 -27.06 27.57
CA ALA A 323 59.12 -25.68 27.34
C ALA A 323 58.76 -25.43 25.86
N ILE A 324 59.54 -26.00 24.95
CA ILE A 324 59.31 -25.93 23.49
C ILE A 324 57.98 -26.62 23.14
N GLU A 325 57.76 -27.83 23.64
CA GLU A 325 56.54 -28.60 23.39
C GLU A 325 55.30 -27.88 23.93
N LYS A 326 55.36 -27.39 25.18
CA LYS A 326 54.25 -26.65 25.80
C LYS A 326 53.95 -25.36 25.05
N PHE A 327 54.97 -24.62 24.63
CA PHE A 327 54.81 -23.40 23.84
C PHE A 327 54.15 -23.68 22.50
N ASN A 328 54.66 -24.65 21.73
CA ASN A 328 54.16 -24.97 20.38
C ASN A 328 52.76 -25.59 20.41
N ARG A 329 52.34 -26.19 21.54
CA ARG A 329 50.97 -26.65 21.77
C ARG A 329 50.03 -25.54 22.28
N GLY A 330 50.53 -24.32 22.48
CA GLY A 330 49.77 -23.19 23.02
C GLY A 330 49.51 -23.25 24.53
N HIS A 331 50.15 -24.17 25.26
CA HIS A 331 50.09 -24.26 26.72
C HIS A 331 51.02 -23.22 27.36
N PHE A 332 50.71 -21.93 27.15
CA PHE A 332 51.59 -20.82 27.51
C PHE A 332 51.82 -20.68 29.03
N ALA A 333 50.84 -21.01 29.86
CA ALA A 333 50.99 -20.96 31.33
C ALA A 333 52.00 -22.00 31.85
N ASP A 334 51.92 -23.23 31.30
CA ASP A 334 52.87 -24.30 31.59
C ASP A 334 54.27 -23.93 31.10
N ALA A 335 54.36 -23.37 29.88
CA ALA A 335 55.62 -22.91 29.30
C ALA A 335 56.28 -21.81 30.17
N ILE A 336 55.51 -20.82 30.65
CA ILE A 336 56.01 -19.79 31.57
C ILE A 336 56.59 -20.42 32.85
N THR A 337 55.90 -21.40 33.43
CA THR A 337 56.37 -22.08 34.64
C THR A 337 57.75 -22.72 34.46
N ILE A 338 57.99 -23.32 33.29
CA ILE A 338 59.29 -23.92 32.96
C ILE A 338 60.33 -22.83 32.66
N LEU A 339 59.96 -21.81 31.90
CA LEU A 339 60.84 -20.68 31.53
C LEU A 339 61.24 -19.83 32.74
N ASP A 340 60.39 -19.72 33.75
CA ASP A 340 60.72 -19.06 35.02
C ASP A 340 61.82 -19.82 35.77
N LYS A 341 61.77 -21.15 35.80
CA LYS A 341 62.85 -21.97 36.36
C LYS A 341 64.16 -21.76 35.59
N VAL A 342 64.11 -21.70 34.26
CA VAL A 342 65.28 -21.40 33.42
C VAL A 342 65.86 -20.03 33.77
N LEU A 343 65.02 -19.01 33.95
CA LEU A 343 65.47 -17.65 34.25
C LEU A 343 65.93 -17.46 35.71
N GLN A 344 65.47 -18.29 36.64
CA GLN A 344 66.02 -18.35 38.00
C GLN A 344 67.45 -18.88 37.99
N GLN A 345 67.71 -19.93 37.20
CA GLN A 345 69.03 -20.56 37.10
C GLN A 345 69.99 -19.79 36.17
N TYR A 346 69.44 -19.19 35.10
CA TYR A 346 70.17 -18.47 34.07
C TYR A 346 69.51 -17.11 33.78
N PRO A 347 69.69 -16.09 34.65
CA PRO A 347 69.03 -14.80 34.52
C PRO A 347 69.35 -14.03 33.23
N ASN A 348 70.44 -14.37 32.54
CA ASN A 348 70.84 -13.73 31.27
C ASN A 348 70.39 -14.51 30.02
N ASN A 349 69.57 -15.55 30.16
CA ASN A 349 69.06 -16.30 29.02
C ASN A 349 67.99 -15.48 28.25
N LEU A 350 68.42 -14.80 27.19
CA LEU A 350 67.56 -13.95 26.37
C LEU A 350 66.51 -14.72 25.56
N TYR A 351 66.79 -15.97 25.18
CA TYR A 351 65.81 -16.81 24.50
C TYR A 351 64.68 -17.22 25.43
N ALA A 352 65.00 -17.65 26.66
CA ALA A 352 63.99 -17.98 27.67
C ALA A 352 63.15 -16.74 28.03
N ARG A 353 63.78 -15.56 28.15
CA ARG A 353 63.10 -14.30 28.41
C ARG A 353 62.18 -13.89 27.26
N TYR A 354 62.63 -14.01 26.01
CA TYR A 354 61.83 -13.70 24.84
C TYR A 354 60.56 -14.55 24.78
N TYR A 355 60.68 -15.87 24.86
CA TYR A 355 59.52 -16.75 24.79
C TYR A 355 58.60 -16.62 26.00
N ARG A 356 59.13 -16.30 27.19
CA ARG A 356 58.29 -15.96 28.35
C ARG A 356 57.50 -14.68 28.09
N GLY A 357 58.14 -13.68 27.49
CA GLY A 357 57.49 -12.46 27.01
C GLY A 357 56.36 -12.76 26.03
N VAL A 358 56.61 -13.58 25.01
CA VAL A 358 55.59 -14.01 24.03
C VAL A 358 54.41 -14.73 24.71
N CYS A 359 54.68 -15.72 25.57
CA CYS A 359 53.64 -16.41 26.33
C CYS A 359 52.76 -15.45 27.13
N LYS A 360 53.38 -14.44 27.77
CA LYS A 360 52.68 -13.41 28.54
C LYS A 360 51.83 -12.51 27.64
N VAL A 361 52.28 -12.17 26.42
CA VAL A 361 51.44 -11.47 25.45
C VAL A 361 50.22 -12.34 25.10
N ASP A 362 50.41 -13.64 24.85
CA ASP A 362 49.33 -14.56 24.54
C ASP A 362 48.29 -14.69 25.67
N LEU A 363 48.76 -14.78 26.92
CA LEU A 363 47.91 -14.81 28.13
C LEU A 363 47.38 -13.43 28.56
N ASN A 364 47.56 -12.39 27.75
CA ASN A 364 47.11 -11.02 28.03
C ASN A 364 47.75 -10.36 29.28
N GLN A 365 48.92 -10.84 29.70
CA GLN A 365 49.75 -10.26 30.76
C GLN A 365 50.71 -9.22 30.17
N LEU A 366 50.15 -8.14 29.63
CA LEU A 366 50.86 -7.25 28.69
C LEU A 366 51.99 -6.46 29.35
N GLN A 367 51.79 -5.88 30.53
CA GLN A 367 52.83 -5.10 31.21
C GLN A 367 54.07 -5.96 31.58
N PRO A 368 53.92 -7.14 32.22
CA PRO A 368 55.04 -8.05 32.43
C PRO A 368 55.68 -8.57 31.13
N ALA A 369 54.89 -8.77 30.07
CA ALA A 369 55.40 -9.18 28.77
C ALA A 369 56.32 -8.12 28.17
N ARG A 370 55.90 -6.85 28.20
CA ARG A 370 56.67 -5.72 27.69
C ARG A 370 57.98 -5.55 28.45
N ALA A 371 58.01 -5.78 29.77
CA ALA A 371 59.26 -5.76 30.53
C ALA A 371 60.27 -6.80 29.99
N ASP A 372 59.82 -8.04 29.76
CA ASP A 372 60.67 -9.11 29.22
C ASP A 372 61.13 -8.79 27.78
N LEU A 373 60.21 -8.37 26.92
CA LEU A 373 60.48 -8.06 25.52
C LEU A 373 61.40 -6.84 25.35
N LEU A 374 61.27 -5.82 26.21
CA LEU A 374 62.12 -4.63 26.16
C LEU A 374 63.58 -4.99 26.45
N GLN A 375 63.80 -5.86 27.45
CA GLN A 375 65.14 -6.33 27.77
C GLN A 375 65.75 -7.14 26.62
N VAL A 376 64.97 -7.99 25.96
CA VAL A 376 65.44 -8.74 24.78
C VAL A 376 65.74 -7.79 23.62
N TYR A 377 64.88 -6.80 23.35
CA TYR A 377 65.10 -5.79 22.32
C TYR A 377 66.40 -4.98 22.53
N GLN A 378 66.76 -4.72 23.79
CA GLN A 378 67.96 -3.96 24.13
C GLN A 378 69.24 -4.79 24.10
N GLN A 379 69.16 -6.09 24.45
CA GLN A 379 70.35 -6.91 24.76
C GLN A 379 70.61 -8.03 23.74
N SER A 380 69.63 -8.43 22.94
CA SER A 380 69.80 -9.49 21.94
C SER A 380 70.15 -8.90 20.57
N ASN A 381 71.03 -9.57 19.82
CA ASN A 381 71.23 -9.27 18.40
C ASN A 381 70.27 -10.08 17.53
N ASP A 382 70.03 -11.35 17.88
CA ASP A 382 69.27 -12.29 17.05
C ASP A 382 67.75 -12.12 17.21
N LEU A 383 67.29 -11.86 18.44
CA LEU A 383 65.86 -11.77 18.76
C LEU A 383 65.34 -10.34 18.85
N LYS A 384 66.18 -9.34 18.59
CA LYS A 384 65.85 -7.92 18.75
C LYS A 384 64.55 -7.56 18.03
N TYR A 385 64.49 -7.86 16.74
CA TYR A 385 63.37 -7.44 15.90
C TYR A 385 62.13 -8.30 16.11
N GLU A 386 62.29 -9.54 16.56
CA GLU A 386 61.17 -10.37 17.01
C GLU A 386 60.58 -9.86 18.32
N ALA A 387 61.41 -9.41 19.26
CA ALA A 387 60.95 -8.78 20.48
C ALA A 387 60.23 -7.46 20.21
N ALA A 388 60.73 -6.64 19.28
CA ALA A 388 60.05 -5.42 18.84
C ALA A 388 58.68 -5.71 18.20
N PHE A 389 58.58 -6.78 17.41
CA PHE A 389 57.32 -7.18 16.77
C PHE A 389 56.27 -7.59 17.82
N TYR A 390 56.65 -8.44 18.77
CA TYR A 390 55.75 -8.84 19.86
C TYR A 390 55.44 -7.69 20.83
N MET A 391 56.34 -6.71 20.96
CA MET A 391 56.06 -5.47 21.67
C MET A 391 54.93 -4.70 20.98
N GLY A 392 54.99 -4.52 19.65
CA GLY A 392 53.91 -3.92 18.87
C GLY A 392 52.59 -4.68 19.00
N LEU A 393 52.62 -6.01 18.87
CA LEU A 393 51.44 -6.86 19.06
C LEU A 393 50.83 -6.75 20.47
N SER A 394 51.65 -6.51 21.49
CA SER A 394 51.17 -6.28 22.85
C SER A 394 50.37 -4.97 22.97
N TYR A 395 50.78 -3.90 22.28
CA TYR A 395 50.02 -2.63 22.22
C TYR A 395 48.76 -2.77 21.37
N LEU A 396 48.84 -3.53 20.27
CA LEU A 396 47.68 -3.86 19.46
C LEU A 396 46.57 -4.56 20.26
N LYS A 397 46.95 -5.50 21.16
CA LYS A 397 46.00 -6.19 22.05
C LYS A 397 45.29 -5.26 23.04
N GLU A 398 45.92 -4.16 23.42
CA GLU A 398 45.34 -3.10 24.26
C GLU A 398 44.52 -2.07 23.46
N GLY A 399 44.53 -2.14 22.13
CA GLY A 399 43.90 -1.15 21.25
C GLY A 399 44.77 0.10 21.00
N HIS A 400 46.01 0.09 21.48
CA HIS A 400 46.98 1.19 21.38
C HIS A 400 47.68 1.14 20.02
N ARG A 401 46.96 1.59 18.99
CA ARG A 401 47.39 1.46 17.59
C ARG A 401 48.62 2.30 17.25
N GLN A 402 48.76 3.49 17.84
CA GLN A 402 49.89 4.37 17.56
C GLN A 402 51.20 3.77 18.11
N GLU A 403 51.18 3.30 19.36
CA GLU A 403 52.33 2.66 19.99
C GLU A 403 52.69 1.33 19.32
N CYS A 404 51.71 0.60 18.79
CA CYS A 404 51.95 -0.55 17.91
C CYS A 404 52.78 -0.13 16.69
N LEU A 405 52.35 0.90 15.95
CA LEU A 405 53.07 1.41 14.78
C LEU A 405 54.47 1.90 15.14
N ASP A 406 54.64 2.63 16.24
CA ASP A 406 55.94 3.12 16.71
C ASP A 406 56.95 1.98 16.95
N TRP A 407 56.47 0.82 17.40
CA TRP A 407 57.31 -0.37 17.59
C TRP A 407 57.59 -1.11 16.29
N LEU A 408 56.61 -1.21 15.40
CA LEU A 408 56.76 -1.84 14.09
C LEU A 408 57.76 -1.08 13.20
N LEU A 409 57.75 0.26 13.24
CA LEU A 409 58.68 1.12 12.48
C LEU A 409 60.15 1.02 12.93
N LYS A 410 60.43 0.44 14.10
CA LYS A 410 61.80 0.17 14.58
C LYS A 410 62.43 -1.06 13.93
N ILE A 411 61.66 -1.85 13.18
CA ILE A 411 62.13 -3.07 12.53
C ILE A 411 62.57 -2.74 11.10
N PRO A 412 63.87 -2.87 10.77
CA PRO A 412 64.40 -2.50 9.46
C PRO A 412 64.03 -3.54 8.40
N SER A 413 64.12 -3.15 7.13
CA SER A 413 63.71 -4.00 6.00
C SER A 413 64.54 -5.28 5.84
N GLN A 414 65.74 -5.33 6.41
CA GLN A 414 66.60 -6.50 6.41
C GLN A 414 66.25 -7.52 7.52
N ALA A 415 65.34 -7.19 8.44
CA ALA A 415 64.97 -8.09 9.51
C ALA A 415 64.19 -9.32 9.00
N PRO A 416 64.43 -10.54 9.52
CA PRO A 416 63.75 -11.75 9.05
C PRO A 416 62.21 -11.68 9.11
N ASN A 417 61.66 -10.93 10.06
CA ASN A 417 60.22 -10.78 10.25
C ASN A 417 59.60 -9.56 9.53
N TYR A 418 60.36 -8.83 8.72
CA TYR A 418 59.89 -7.58 8.10
C TYR A 418 58.66 -7.75 7.19
N ILE A 419 58.52 -8.90 6.53
CA ILE A 419 57.31 -9.21 5.73
C ILE A 419 56.05 -9.25 6.60
N LYS A 420 56.14 -9.77 7.83
CA LYS A 420 55.02 -9.76 8.79
C LYS A 420 54.70 -8.34 9.24
N VAL A 421 55.72 -7.50 9.40
CA VAL A 421 55.59 -6.08 9.76
C VAL A 421 54.82 -5.30 8.69
N GLN A 422 55.21 -5.41 7.41
CA GLN A 422 54.53 -4.70 6.31
C GLN A 422 53.05 -5.05 6.22
N LYS A 423 52.72 -6.34 6.24
CA LYS A 423 51.34 -6.82 6.22
C LYS A 423 50.52 -6.32 7.41
N LEU A 424 51.12 -6.26 8.60
CA LEU A 424 50.45 -5.74 9.78
C LEU A 424 50.22 -4.23 9.67
N ILE A 425 51.17 -3.46 9.14
CA ILE A 425 51.00 -2.01 8.93
C ILE A 425 49.89 -1.73 7.90
N GLU A 426 49.81 -2.49 6.82
CA GLU A 426 48.74 -2.39 5.82
C GLU A 426 47.36 -2.69 6.41
N GLU A 427 47.23 -3.77 7.19
CA GLU A 427 45.99 -4.12 7.90
C GLU A 427 45.60 -3.11 8.99
N LEU A 428 46.58 -2.39 9.55
CA LEU A 428 46.27 -1.26 10.40
C LEU A 428 45.77 -0.10 9.51
N GLY A 429 46.42 0.23 8.40
CA GLY A 429 46.11 1.39 7.55
C GLY A 429 44.74 1.42 6.86
N GLY A 430 44.14 0.26 6.56
CA GLY A 430 42.77 0.11 6.05
C GLY A 430 41.69 0.25 7.13
#